data_AF-A0A4Y8MUT5-F1
#
_entry.id   AF-A0A4Y8MUT5-F1
#
_cell.length_a   1.000
_cell.length_b   1.000
_cell.length_c   1.000
_cell.angle_alpha   90.00
_cell.angle_beta   90.00
_cell.angle_gamma   90.00
#
_symmetry.space_group_name_H-M   'P 1'
#
loop_
_entity.id
_entity.type
_entity.pdbx_description
1 polymer ?
#
loop_
_entity_poly.entity_id
_entity_poly.type
_entity_poly.pdbx_seq_one_letter_code
_entity_poly.pdbx_strand_id
1 'polypeptide(L)'
;MKVALFIPCFIDAFYPEVGIATLELLERFGIQVDYPQEQTCCGQPMANSGAHAEAAGTERVFTRNFAGYDYIVGPSASCIHHVREHLTALEQTDEVKKVRANAYELVEFLHDVVGAREFPWAEFPHRVGLHNSCSALRHLKEASISEVAGMPFSKPRTLLEGVKGIEFVKPARPDECCGFGGTFSVTEEPVSVRMGQDKVRDHLNAGAEYIVSGDMSCLMHQQGCAERMKADARFIHIAQVLNGARA
;
A
#
# COMPACT_ATOMS: atom_id res chain seq x y z
N MET A 1 6.27 4.14 22.79
CA MET A 1 6.33 3.81 21.36
C MET A 1 6.18 5.10 20.59
N LYS A 2 7.24 5.56 19.91
CA LYS A 2 7.20 6.73 19.03
C LYS A 2 6.91 6.26 17.61
N VAL A 3 5.73 6.59 17.08
CA VAL A 3 5.31 6.22 15.72
C VAL A 3 5.34 7.46 14.85
N ALA A 4 6.04 7.39 13.72
CA ALA A 4 5.97 8.40 12.68
C ALA A 4 5.07 7.94 11.54
N LEU A 5 4.25 8.84 11.03
CA LEU A 5 3.51 8.65 9.79
C LEU A 5 4.36 9.08 8.60
N PHE A 6 4.68 8.10 7.75
CA PHE A 6 5.27 8.35 6.44
C PHE A 6 4.17 8.34 5.38
N ILE A 7 3.94 9.48 4.73
CA ILE A 7 2.98 9.61 3.64
C ILE A 7 3.73 9.59 2.30
N PRO A 8 3.50 8.57 1.44
CA PRO A 8 4.04 8.55 0.09
C PRO A 8 3.66 9.79 -0.72
N CYS A 9 4.59 10.26 -1.56
CA CYS A 9 4.44 11.53 -2.30
C CYS A 9 3.17 11.60 -3.17
N PHE A 10 2.75 10.49 -3.77
CA PHE A 10 1.56 10.45 -4.61
C PHE A 10 0.26 10.39 -3.78
N ILE A 11 0.32 9.87 -2.55
CA ILE A 11 -0.82 9.91 -1.62
C ILE A 11 -1.01 11.36 -1.17
N ASP A 12 0.07 12.04 -0.78
CA ASP A 12 0.00 13.46 -0.38
C ASP A 12 -0.53 14.35 -1.52
N ALA A 13 -0.05 14.14 -2.75
CA ALA A 13 -0.40 14.98 -3.89
C ALA A 13 -1.79 14.70 -4.50
N PHE A 14 -2.23 13.43 -4.52
CA PHE A 14 -3.44 13.03 -5.29
C PHE A 14 -4.54 12.41 -4.44
N TYR A 15 -4.22 11.81 -3.29
CA TYR A 15 -5.15 11.05 -2.46
C TYR A 15 -4.98 11.36 -0.95
N PRO A 16 -4.98 12.63 -0.54
CA PRO A 16 -4.68 13.02 0.85
C PRO A 16 -5.65 12.39 1.86
N GLU A 17 -6.88 12.07 1.45
CA GLU A 17 -7.88 11.37 2.25
C GLU A 17 -7.40 9.99 2.73
N VAL A 18 -6.50 9.33 1.99
CA VAL A 18 -5.91 8.06 2.40
C VAL A 18 -4.89 8.26 3.52
N GLY A 19 -4.10 9.33 3.45
CA GLY A 19 -3.19 9.72 4.52
C GLY A 19 -3.94 10.11 5.80
N ILE A 20 -5.02 10.89 5.66
CA ILE A 20 -5.91 11.26 6.77
C ILE A 20 -6.55 10.01 7.38
N ALA A 21 -7.11 9.11 6.57
CA ALA A 21 -7.71 7.87 7.07
C ALA A 21 -6.70 6.97 7.79
N THR A 22 -5.43 6.99 7.34
CA THR A 22 -4.36 6.23 7.99
C THR A 22 -4.00 6.83 9.35
N LEU A 23 -3.89 8.16 9.46
CA LEU A 23 -3.67 8.85 10.73
C LEU A 23 -4.81 8.54 11.71
N GLU A 24 -6.05 8.82 11.32
CA GLU A 24 -7.24 8.60 12.16
C GLU A 24 -7.35 7.14 12.60
N LEU A 25 -7.06 6.19 11.71
CA LEU A 25 -7.09 4.77 12.03
C LEU A 25 -6.06 4.41 13.12
N LEU A 26 -4.83 4.91 13.02
CA LEU A 26 -3.81 4.68 14.04
C LEU A 26 -4.21 5.32 15.38
N GLU A 27 -4.77 6.54 15.35
CA GLU A 27 -5.27 7.23 16.55
C GLU A 27 -6.43 6.48 17.22
N ARG A 28 -7.30 5.81 16.45
CA ARG A 28 -8.36 4.94 16.99
C ARG A 28 -7.83 3.74 17.78
N PHE A 29 -6.62 3.29 17.49
CA PHE A 29 -5.91 2.30 18.30
C PHE A 29 -5.16 2.91 19.51
N GLY A 30 -5.37 4.20 19.79
CA GLY A 30 -4.73 4.91 20.90
C GLY A 30 -3.25 5.20 20.65
N ILE A 31 -2.80 5.11 19.40
CA ILE A 31 -1.41 5.37 19.02
C ILE A 31 -1.24 6.88 18.83
N GLN A 32 -0.31 7.47 19.57
CA GLN A 32 0.14 8.83 19.28
C GLN A 32 1.07 8.79 18.07
N VAL A 33 0.69 9.50 17.02
CA VAL A 33 1.38 9.51 15.73
C VAL A 33 1.93 10.90 15.45
N ASP A 34 3.23 10.98 15.17
CA ASP A 34 3.87 12.22 14.73
C ASP A 34 3.97 12.23 13.20
N TYR A 35 3.73 13.39 12.58
CA TYR A 35 3.94 13.59 11.14
C TYR A 35 5.13 14.53 10.93
N PRO A 36 6.33 14.03 10.55
CA PRO A 36 7.48 14.87 10.25
C PRO A 36 7.19 15.75 9.04
N GLN A 37 7.08 17.08 9.22
CA GLN A 37 6.69 18.00 8.14
C GLN A 37 7.75 18.18 7.05
N GLU A 38 9.01 17.84 7.33
CA GLU A 38 10.10 17.90 6.34
C GLU A 38 10.28 16.57 5.58
N GLN A 39 9.34 15.63 5.69
CA GLN A 39 9.39 14.40 4.91
C GLN A 39 9.14 14.66 3.42
N THR A 40 9.72 13.82 2.56
CA THR A 40 9.61 13.93 1.09
C THR A 40 9.34 12.54 0.49
N CYS A 41 9.73 12.31 -0.78
CA CYS A 41 9.70 11.00 -1.40
C CYS A 41 10.70 10.02 -0.73
N CYS A 42 10.39 8.72 -0.78
CA CYS A 42 11.27 7.64 -0.34
C CYS A 42 12.50 7.42 -1.25
N GLY A 43 12.51 7.98 -2.47
CA GLY A 43 13.61 7.84 -3.44
C GLY A 43 13.41 6.74 -4.49
N GLN A 44 12.33 5.95 -4.38
CA GLN A 44 12.09 4.78 -5.23
C GLN A 44 12.16 5.05 -6.74
N PRO A 45 11.59 6.15 -7.29
CA PRO A 45 11.64 6.38 -8.74
C PRO A 45 13.06 6.44 -9.30
N MET A 46 14.01 7.05 -8.57
CA MET A 46 15.41 7.16 -8.99
C MET A 46 16.11 5.80 -8.97
N ALA A 47 15.90 5.01 -7.91
CA ALA A 47 16.45 3.67 -7.81
C ALA A 47 15.91 2.75 -8.93
N ASN A 48 14.60 2.79 -9.20
CA ASN A 48 13.98 1.97 -10.24
C ASN A 48 14.40 2.38 -11.66
N SER A 49 14.82 3.63 -11.88
CA SER A 49 15.29 4.12 -13.18
C SER A 49 16.80 3.93 -13.41
N GLY A 50 17.51 3.27 -12.48
CA GLY A 50 18.96 3.10 -12.54
C GLY A 50 19.77 4.32 -12.09
N ALA A 51 19.12 5.38 -11.63
CA ALA A 51 19.72 6.57 -11.05
C ALA A 51 19.87 6.42 -9.52
N HIS A 52 20.43 5.29 -9.08
CA HIS A 52 20.48 4.94 -7.66
C HIS A 52 21.32 5.92 -6.84
N ALA A 53 22.45 6.40 -7.37
CA ALA A 53 23.30 7.37 -6.67
C ALA A 53 22.57 8.70 -6.41
N GLU A 54 21.68 9.10 -7.31
CA GLU A 54 20.86 10.30 -7.21
C GLU A 54 19.82 10.21 -6.07
N ALA A 55 19.48 9.00 -5.62
CA ALA A 55 18.58 8.80 -4.47
C ALA A 55 19.18 9.27 -3.14
N ALA A 56 20.51 9.44 -3.04
CA ALA A 56 21.20 9.81 -1.79
C ALA A 56 20.64 11.09 -1.13
N GLY A 57 20.14 12.04 -1.93
CA GLY A 57 19.48 13.24 -1.41
C GLY A 57 18.19 12.92 -0.66
N THR A 58 17.28 12.16 -1.28
CA THR A 58 16.02 11.73 -0.67
C THR A 58 16.24 10.80 0.51
N GLU A 59 17.19 9.87 0.41
CA GLU A 59 17.52 8.95 1.50
C GLU A 59 18.03 9.68 2.75
N ARG A 60 18.80 10.77 2.57
CA ARG A 60 19.33 11.59 3.67
C ARG A 60 18.22 12.33 4.40
N VAL A 61 17.30 12.91 3.63
CA VAL A 61 16.11 13.57 4.18
C VAL A 61 15.22 12.57 4.91
N PHE A 62 14.98 11.39 4.30
CA PHE A 62 14.21 10.33 4.93
C PHE A 62 14.86 9.89 6.26
N THR A 63 16.15 9.56 6.25
CA THR A 63 16.87 9.12 7.46
C THR A 63 16.81 10.18 8.55
N ARG A 64 17.09 11.46 8.22
CA ARG A 64 17.04 12.58 9.17
C ARG A 64 15.67 12.71 9.83
N ASN A 65 14.59 12.62 9.04
CA ASN A 65 13.23 12.78 9.54
C ASN A 65 12.79 11.61 10.42
N PHE A 66 13.29 10.40 10.17
CA PHE A 66 12.72 9.19 10.75
C PHE A 66 13.61 8.45 11.76
N ALA A 67 14.90 8.79 11.91
CA ALA A 67 15.84 8.08 12.80
C ALA A 67 15.43 8.08 14.29
N GLY A 68 14.67 9.09 14.72
CA GLY A 68 14.21 9.25 16.10
C GLY A 68 13.05 8.35 16.53
N TYR A 69 12.45 7.59 15.61
CA TYR A 69 11.22 6.83 15.85
C TYR A 69 11.44 5.34 16.07
N ASP A 70 10.50 4.72 16.76
CA ASP A 70 10.47 3.26 16.99
C ASP A 70 9.81 2.55 15.80
N TYR A 71 8.80 3.18 15.20
CA TYR A 71 8.09 2.69 14.01
C TYR A 71 7.84 3.82 13.03
N ILE A 72 8.03 3.55 11.75
CA ILE A 72 7.72 4.45 10.64
C ILE A 72 6.65 3.73 9.82
N VAL A 73 5.41 4.21 9.90
CA VAL A 73 4.26 3.52 9.30
C VAL A 73 3.83 4.27 8.05
N GLY A 74 3.71 3.57 6.92
CA GLY A 74 3.27 4.18 5.66
C GLY A 74 2.27 3.32 4.88
N PRO A 75 1.22 3.93 4.27
CA PRO A 75 0.21 3.22 3.48
C PRO A 75 0.68 2.95 2.03
N SER A 76 1.85 2.33 1.88
CA SER A 76 2.27 1.76 0.59
C SER A 76 3.37 0.72 0.77
N ALA A 77 3.08 -0.51 0.33
CA ALA A 77 4.03 -1.60 0.32
C ALA A 77 5.25 -1.28 -0.56
N SER A 78 5.03 -0.63 -1.71
CA SER A 78 6.11 -0.26 -2.64
C SER A 78 7.16 0.66 -2.02
N CYS A 79 6.71 1.71 -1.32
CA CYS A 79 7.60 2.70 -0.71
C CYS A 79 8.31 2.12 0.52
N ILE A 80 7.59 1.35 1.34
CA ILE A 80 8.17 0.70 2.53
C ILE A 80 9.20 -0.36 2.12
N HIS A 81 8.90 -1.18 1.11
CA HIS A 81 9.88 -2.13 0.58
C HIS A 81 11.14 -1.42 0.07
N HIS A 82 10.98 -0.31 -0.66
CA HIS A 82 12.11 0.48 -1.12
C HIS A 82 12.96 0.99 0.06
N VAL A 83 12.33 1.52 1.11
CA VAL A 83 13.04 1.96 2.32
C VAL A 83 13.80 0.78 2.95
N ARG A 84 13.15 -0.37 3.14
CA ARG A 84 13.77 -1.55 3.78
C ARG A 84 14.97 -2.08 3.01
N GLU A 85 14.84 -2.24 1.69
CA GLU A 85 15.79 -3.01 0.88
C GLU A 85 16.71 -2.16 0.00
N HIS A 86 16.28 -0.95 -0.36
CA HIS A 86 16.90 -0.17 -1.44
C HIS A 86 17.33 1.25 -1.04
N LEU A 87 17.12 1.67 0.21
CA LEU A 87 17.72 2.85 0.81
C LEU A 87 19.22 2.58 1.08
N THR A 88 20.01 2.57 0.01
CA THR A 88 21.40 2.10 0.00
C THR A 88 22.37 3.03 -0.73
N ALA A 89 21.92 4.19 -1.19
CA ALA A 89 22.77 5.23 -1.76
C ALA A 89 23.57 5.99 -0.69
N LEU A 90 23.19 5.86 0.59
CA LEU A 90 23.95 6.34 1.74
C LEU A 90 24.88 5.29 2.35
N GLU A 91 25.89 5.77 3.06
CA GLU A 91 26.64 4.96 4.02
C GLU A 91 25.69 4.34 5.05
N GLN A 92 25.83 3.03 5.30
CA GLN A 92 24.95 2.26 6.17
C GLN A 92 25.31 2.42 7.65
N THR A 93 25.19 3.65 8.15
CA THR A 93 25.33 3.99 9.58
C THR A 93 24.24 3.30 10.41
N ASP A 94 24.38 3.32 11.74
CA ASP A 94 23.39 2.71 12.63
C ASP A 94 22.03 3.39 12.53
N GLU A 95 22.00 4.71 12.29
CA GLU A 95 20.76 5.45 12.05
C GLU A 95 20.06 4.99 10.77
N VAL A 96 20.80 4.86 9.66
CA VAL A 96 20.26 4.37 8.39
C VAL A 96 19.71 2.96 8.55
N LYS A 97 20.47 2.05 9.15
CA LYS A 97 20.03 0.67 9.40
C LYS A 97 18.78 0.61 10.27
N LYS A 98 18.71 1.44 11.32
CA LYS A 98 17.54 1.53 12.19
C LYS A 98 16.30 1.99 11.42
N VAL A 99 16.42 3.05 10.62
CA VAL A 99 15.31 3.56 9.79
C VAL A 99 14.80 2.47 8.84
N ARG A 100 15.70 1.74 8.19
CA ARG A 100 15.34 0.63 7.31
C ARG A 100 14.61 -0.48 8.05
N ALA A 101 15.11 -0.89 9.22
CA ALA A 101 14.51 -1.97 10.02
C ALA A 101 13.16 -1.60 10.64
N ASN A 102 12.92 -0.31 10.89
CA ASN A 102 11.73 0.19 11.58
C ASN A 102 10.66 0.76 10.66
N ALA A 103 10.83 0.68 9.34
CA ALA A 103 9.79 1.04 8.37
C ALA A 103 8.78 -0.09 8.23
N TYR A 104 7.48 0.18 8.34
CA TYR A 104 6.39 -0.78 8.24
C TYR A 104 5.30 -0.29 7.32
N GLU A 105 4.73 -1.23 6.57
CA GLU A 105 3.51 -0.98 5.81
C GLU A 105 2.31 -1.00 6.78
N LEU A 106 1.27 -0.21 6.52
CA LEU A 106 0.12 -0.05 7.41
C LEU A 106 -0.56 -1.38 7.79
N VAL A 107 -0.89 -2.22 6.81
CA VAL A 107 -1.48 -3.55 6.98
C VAL A 107 -0.55 -4.45 7.80
N GLU A 108 0.73 -4.47 7.47
CA GLU A 108 1.73 -5.23 8.23
C GLU A 108 1.79 -4.76 9.69
N PHE A 109 1.86 -3.45 9.92
CA PHE A 109 1.93 -2.85 11.25
C PHE A 109 0.68 -3.17 12.08
N LEU A 110 -0.52 -2.98 11.51
CA LEU A 110 -1.78 -3.28 12.18
C LEU A 110 -1.91 -4.78 12.49
N HIS A 111 -1.51 -5.64 11.57
CA HIS A 111 -1.68 -7.08 11.73
C HIS A 111 -0.66 -7.70 12.70
N ASP A 112 0.62 -7.38 12.54
CA ASP A 112 1.73 -8.04 13.23
C ASP A 112 2.17 -7.31 14.51
N VAL A 113 2.18 -5.97 14.50
CA VAL A 113 2.67 -5.17 15.64
C VAL A 113 1.53 -4.83 16.58
N VAL A 114 0.43 -4.27 16.06
CA VAL A 114 -0.75 -3.92 16.87
C VAL A 114 -1.57 -5.16 17.23
N GLY A 115 -1.58 -6.18 16.37
CA GLY A 115 -2.41 -7.37 16.55
C GLY A 115 -3.90 -7.10 16.36
N ALA A 116 -4.26 -6.09 15.56
CA ALA A 116 -5.65 -5.70 15.31
C ALA A 116 -6.43 -6.82 14.60
N ARG A 117 -7.66 -7.09 15.06
CA ARG A 117 -8.56 -8.11 14.46
C ARG A 117 -10.00 -7.63 14.30
N GLU A 118 -10.39 -6.57 14.99
CA GLU A 118 -11.76 -6.06 14.99
C GLU A 118 -11.76 -4.54 14.79
N PHE A 119 -12.76 -4.05 14.05
CA PHE A 119 -12.93 -2.63 13.74
C PHE A 119 -14.38 -2.22 14.04
N PRO A 120 -14.77 -2.08 15.31
CA PRO A 120 -16.18 -1.92 15.72
C PRO A 120 -16.83 -0.61 15.23
N TRP A 121 -16.04 0.36 14.78
CA TRP A 121 -16.50 1.61 14.18
C TRP A 121 -16.71 1.53 12.67
N ALA A 122 -16.31 0.44 12.02
CA ALA A 122 -16.32 0.28 10.57
C ALA A 122 -17.41 -0.71 10.10
N GLU A 123 -18.17 -0.31 9.09
CA GLU A 123 -19.13 -1.14 8.38
C GLU A 123 -19.00 -0.88 6.89
N PHE A 124 -18.87 -1.94 6.09
CA PHE A 124 -18.66 -1.86 4.65
C PHE A 124 -19.43 -3.00 3.94
N PRO A 125 -20.77 -2.85 3.78
CA PRO A 125 -21.66 -3.92 3.32
C PRO A 125 -21.64 -4.06 1.79
N HIS A 126 -20.47 -4.40 1.24
CA HIS A 126 -20.22 -4.47 -0.18
C HIS A 126 -19.45 -5.73 -0.57
N ARG A 127 -19.64 -6.14 -1.84
CA ARG A 127 -18.81 -7.16 -2.48
C ARG A 127 -17.45 -6.58 -2.87
N VAL A 128 -16.38 -7.12 -2.29
CA VAL A 128 -15.01 -6.63 -2.39
C VAL A 128 -14.14 -7.57 -3.19
N GLY A 129 -13.54 -7.04 -4.25
CA GLY A 129 -12.37 -7.62 -4.90
C GLY A 129 -11.09 -7.13 -4.23
N LEU A 130 -10.42 -7.97 -3.45
CA LEU A 130 -9.15 -7.61 -2.82
C LEU A 130 -8.02 -7.67 -3.86
N HIS A 131 -7.33 -6.55 -4.07
CA HIS A 131 -6.11 -6.46 -4.86
C HIS A 131 -4.89 -6.30 -3.95
N ASN A 132 -4.03 -7.32 -3.94
CA ASN A 132 -2.73 -7.24 -3.28
C ASN A 132 -1.67 -6.83 -4.30
N SER A 133 -0.91 -5.77 -4.03
CA SER A 133 0.15 -5.35 -4.94
C SER A 133 1.26 -6.38 -5.02
N CYS A 134 2.04 -6.32 -6.11
CA CYS A 134 3.23 -7.16 -6.24
C CYS A 134 4.24 -6.88 -5.12
N SER A 135 4.35 -5.65 -4.61
CA SER A 135 5.22 -5.30 -3.48
C SER A 135 4.74 -5.93 -2.17
N ALA A 136 3.45 -5.88 -1.88
CA ALA A 136 2.87 -6.53 -0.71
C ALA A 136 3.04 -8.06 -0.77
N LEU A 137 2.80 -8.67 -1.93
CA LEU A 137 2.88 -10.11 -2.12
C LEU A 137 4.31 -10.66 -2.14
N ARG A 138 5.17 -10.11 -3.02
CA ARG A 138 6.46 -10.71 -3.37
C ARG A 138 7.62 -10.17 -2.55
N HIS A 139 7.49 -8.96 -2.00
CA HIS A 139 8.57 -8.31 -1.26
C HIS A 139 8.29 -8.28 0.25
N LEU A 140 7.15 -7.73 0.66
CA LEU A 140 6.77 -7.65 2.08
C LEU A 140 6.11 -8.93 2.60
N LYS A 141 5.69 -9.83 1.71
CA LYS A 141 5.10 -11.15 2.03
C LYS A 141 3.89 -11.03 2.95
N GLU A 142 3.01 -10.07 2.68
CA GLU A 142 1.79 -9.82 3.45
C GLU A 142 0.66 -10.80 3.10
N ALA A 143 0.78 -11.49 1.97
CA ALA A 143 -0.14 -12.55 1.57
C ALA A 143 0.56 -13.61 0.73
N SER A 144 -0.03 -14.79 0.66
CA SER A 144 0.48 -15.89 -0.17
C SER A 144 0.32 -15.59 -1.66
N ILE A 145 1.34 -15.95 -2.42
CA ILE A 145 1.30 -16.01 -3.89
C ILE A 145 0.77 -17.37 -4.33
N SER A 146 -0.08 -17.39 -5.34
CA SER A 146 -0.80 -18.57 -5.83
C SER A 146 0.13 -19.64 -6.41
N GLU A 147 1.32 -19.23 -6.86
CA GLU A 147 2.35 -20.09 -7.47
C GLU A 147 3.24 -20.82 -6.46
N VAL A 148 3.21 -20.44 -5.17
CA VAL A 148 4.02 -21.09 -4.14
C VAL A 148 3.18 -22.01 -3.27
N ALA A 149 3.60 -23.27 -3.18
CA ALA A 149 2.97 -24.27 -2.34
C ALA A 149 3.09 -23.90 -0.84
N GLY A 150 1.99 -24.01 -0.11
CA GLY A 150 1.93 -23.72 1.32
C GLY A 150 0.49 -23.48 1.78
N MET A 151 0.32 -23.25 3.09
CA MET A 151 -0.97 -22.84 3.64
C MET A 151 -1.21 -21.37 3.25
N PRO A 152 -2.30 -21.04 2.53
CA PRO A 152 -2.60 -19.67 2.15
C PRO A 152 -2.84 -18.79 3.38
N PHE A 153 -2.30 -17.57 3.36
CA PHE A 153 -2.57 -16.53 4.34
C PHE A 153 -2.69 -15.17 3.64
N SER A 154 -3.34 -14.21 4.29
CA SER A 154 -3.42 -12.83 3.84
C SER A 154 -3.69 -11.89 5.01
N LYS A 155 -2.70 -11.08 5.39
CA LYS A 155 -2.83 -10.01 6.38
C LYS A 155 -3.94 -9.00 6.00
N PRO A 156 -4.01 -8.46 4.77
CA PRO A 156 -5.06 -7.50 4.42
C PRO A 156 -6.46 -8.11 4.49
N ARG A 157 -6.62 -9.37 4.05
CA ARG A 157 -7.90 -10.08 4.21
C ARG A 157 -8.26 -10.28 5.67
N THR A 158 -7.31 -10.70 6.50
CA THR A 158 -7.53 -10.91 7.95
C THR A 158 -8.02 -9.63 8.63
N LEU A 159 -7.45 -8.46 8.29
CA LEU A 159 -7.92 -7.18 8.84
C LEU A 159 -9.32 -6.83 8.33
N LEU A 160 -9.57 -6.97 7.02
CA LEU A 160 -10.87 -6.64 6.42
C LEU A 160 -12.01 -7.56 6.87
N GLU A 161 -11.73 -8.83 7.19
CA GLU A 161 -12.71 -9.74 7.79
C GLU A 161 -13.18 -9.27 9.18
N GLY A 162 -12.42 -8.39 9.85
CA GLY A 162 -12.80 -7.70 11.07
C GLY A 162 -13.76 -6.52 10.88
N VAL A 163 -14.11 -6.17 9.63
CA VAL A 163 -15.07 -5.11 9.28
C VAL A 163 -16.43 -5.72 8.99
N LYS A 164 -17.48 -5.16 9.59
CA LYS A 164 -18.84 -5.67 9.44
C LYS A 164 -19.34 -5.52 7.99
N GLY A 165 -19.90 -6.60 7.44
CA GLY A 165 -20.65 -6.59 6.18
C GLY A 165 -19.84 -6.86 4.91
N ILE A 166 -18.51 -6.98 4.97
CA ILE A 166 -17.69 -7.26 3.79
C ILE A 166 -17.97 -8.66 3.24
N GLU A 167 -18.20 -8.75 1.94
CA GLU A 167 -18.28 -10.01 1.20
C GLU A 167 -17.14 -10.09 0.19
N PHE A 168 -16.25 -11.07 0.28
CA PHE A 168 -15.15 -11.20 -0.69
C PHE A 168 -15.57 -11.96 -1.94
N VAL A 169 -15.34 -11.36 -3.11
CA VAL A 169 -15.41 -12.07 -4.38
C VAL A 169 -14.07 -12.71 -4.72
N LYS A 170 -14.08 -13.69 -5.63
CA LYS A 170 -12.87 -14.43 -6.04
C LYS A 170 -12.58 -14.20 -7.53
N PRO A 171 -11.67 -13.26 -7.86
CA PRO A 171 -11.14 -13.12 -9.21
C PRO A 171 -10.46 -14.42 -9.68
N ALA A 172 -10.44 -14.68 -10.99
CA ALA A 172 -9.80 -15.86 -11.55
C ALA A 172 -8.27 -15.80 -11.41
N ARG A 173 -7.70 -14.59 -11.37
CA ARG A 173 -6.26 -14.30 -11.27
C ARG A 173 -5.97 -13.42 -10.04
N PRO A 174 -6.03 -14.00 -8.82
CA PRO A 174 -6.04 -13.24 -7.57
C PRO A 174 -4.76 -12.45 -7.27
N ASP A 175 -3.62 -12.83 -7.85
CA ASP A 175 -2.30 -12.25 -7.56
C ASP A 175 -1.54 -11.79 -8.82
N GLU A 176 -2.23 -11.67 -9.95
CA GLU A 176 -1.69 -11.06 -11.17
C GLU A 176 -1.51 -9.53 -10.99
N CYS A 177 -0.44 -8.99 -11.55
CA CYS A 177 -0.05 -7.58 -11.43
C CYS A 177 -1.09 -6.64 -12.07
N CYS A 178 -1.28 -5.45 -11.49
CA CYS A 178 -2.16 -4.42 -12.06
C CYS A 178 -1.58 -3.74 -13.30
N GLY A 179 -0.26 -3.82 -13.53
CA GLY A 179 0.41 -3.20 -14.68
C GLY A 179 0.92 -1.78 -14.46
N PHE A 180 0.81 -1.20 -13.25
CA PHE A 180 1.32 0.15 -12.99
C PHE A 180 2.86 0.21 -13.11
N GLY A 181 3.60 -0.45 -12.21
CA GLY A 181 5.06 -0.59 -12.30
C GLY A 181 5.86 0.73 -12.34
N GLY A 182 5.26 1.87 -12.01
CA GLY A 182 5.93 3.17 -12.05
C GLY A 182 6.25 3.63 -13.47
N THR A 183 7.53 3.77 -13.81
CA THR A 183 7.95 4.18 -15.16
C THR A 183 7.54 3.17 -16.23
N PHE A 184 7.36 1.90 -15.87
CA PHE A 184 6.86 0.86 -16.78
C PHE A 184 5.54 1.25 -17.44
N SER A 185 4.57 1.82 -16.72
CA SER A 185 3.30 2.24 -17.33
C SER A 185 3.45 3.37 -18.34
N VAL A 186 4.55 4.11 -18.29
CA VAL A 186 4.85 5.20 -19.22
C VAL A 186 5.62 4.67 -20.42
N THR A 187 6.63 3.82 -20.21
CA THR A 187 7.49 3.32 -21.29
C THR A 187 6.86 2.18 -22.08
N GLU A 188 6.03 1.35 -21.43
CA GLU A 188 5.37 0.18 -22.00
C GLU A 188 3.84 0.32 -21.93
N GLU A 189 3.34 1.49 -22.33
CA GLU A 189 1.93 1.87 -22.23
C GLU A 189 0.97 0.77 -22.75
N PRO A 190 1.13 0.19 -23.96
CA PRO A 190 0.16 -0.78 -24.46
C PRO A 190 0.07 -2.04 -23.59
N VAL A 191 1.19 -2.48 -23.02
CA VAL A 191 1.25 -3.66 -22.14
C VAL A 191 0.63 -3.33 -20.79
N SER A 192 1.03 -2.21 -20.19
CA SER A 192 0.52 -1.72 -18.91
C SER A 192 -1.01 -1.53 -18.92
N VAL A 193 -1.53 -0.93 -20.00
CA VAL A 193 -2.97 -0.74 -20.19
C VAL A 193 -3.67 -2.08 -20.33
N ARG A 194 -3.14 -3.01 -21.14
CA ARG A 194 -3.74 -4.34 -21.31
C ARG A 194 -3.88 -5.08 -19.98
N MET A 195 -2.82 -5.04 -19.15
CA MET A 195 -2.80 -5.64 -17.81
C MET A 195 -3.84 -5.02 -16.88
N GLY A 196 -3.89 -3.68 -16.82
CA GLY A 196 -4.86 -2.97 -15.98
C GLY A 196 -6.31 -3.26 -16.37
N GLN A 197 -6.59 -3.29 -17.67
CA GLN A 197 -7.92 -3.63 -18.18
C GLN A 197 -8.32 -5.09 -17.90
N ASP A 198 -7.39 -6.04 -17.98
CA ASP A 198 -7.64 -7.44 -17.60
C ASP A 198 -7.94 -7.55 -16.11
N LYS A 199 -7.15 -6.88 -15.28
CA LYS A 199 -7.33 -6.87 -13.83
C LYS A 199 -8.70 -6.35 -13.42
N VAL A 200 -9.12 -5.20 -13.98
CA VAL A 200 -10.45 -4.62 -13.71
C VAL A 200 -11.55 -5.57 -14.17
N ARG A 201 -11.45 -6.15 -15.37
CA ARG A 201 -12.44 -7.12 -15.87
C ARG A 201 -12.54 -8.35 -14.98
N ASP A 202 -11.42 -8.87 -14.49
CA ASP A 202 -11.41 -10.06 -13.63
C ASP A 202 -12.14 -9.81 -12.31
N HIS A 203 -11.92 -8.65 -11.68
CA HIS A 203 -12.66 -8.24 -10.49
C HIS A 203 -14.17 -8.07 -10.75
N LEU A 204 -14.54 -7.41 -11.86
CA LEU A 204 -15.95 -7.20 -12.22
C LEU A 204 -16.67 -8.50 -12.59
N ASN A 205 -16.01 -9.40 -13.32
CA ASN A 205 -16.55 -10.71 -13.67
C ASN A 205 -16.78 -11.58 -12.42
N ALA A 206 -15.96 -11.41 -11.38
CA ALA A 206 -16.17 -12.02 -10.07
C ALA A 206 -17.30 -11.36 -9.27
N GLY A 207 -17.82 -10.21 -9.71
CA GLY A 207 -18.93 -9.50 -9.08
C GLY A 207 -18.51 -8.44 -8.06
N ALA A 208 -17.27 -7.95 -8.09
CA ALA A 208 -16.83 -6.88 -7.19
C ALA A 208 -17.61 -5.58 -7.43
N GLU A 209 -18.10 -4.97 -6.35
CA GLU A 209 -18.59 -3.59 -6.33
C GLU A 209 -17.46 -2.61 -6.05
N TYR A 210 -16.56 -3.00 -5.13
CA TYR A 210 -15.35 -2.26 -4.78
C TYR A 210 -14.10 -3.11 -5.01
N ILE A 211 -13.08 -2.51 -5.60
CA ILE A 211 -11.72 -3.03 -5.63
C ILE A 211 -10.95 -2.35 -4.51
N VAL A 212 -10.49 -3.15 -3.54
CA VAL A 212 -9.82 -2.67 -2.32
C VAL A 212 -8.34 -3.05 -2.38
N SER A 213 -7.45 -2.14 -1.99
CA SER A 213 -6.00 -2.40 -1.91
C SER A 213 -5.32 -1.59 -0.82
N GLY A 214 -4.18 -2.10 -0.34
CA GLY A 214 -3.21 -1.34 0.47
C GLY A 214 -2.22 -0.49 -0.34
N ASP A 215 -2.36 -0.44 -1.67
CA ASP A 215 -1.50 0.40 -2.52
C ASP A 215 -2.33 1.27 -3.46
N MET A 216 -2.34 2.57 -3.18
CA MET A 216 -3.07 3.55 -3.98
C MET A 216 -2.54 3.69 -5.41
N SER A 217 -1.26 3.41 -5.68
CA SER A 217 -0.71 3.47 -7.04
C SER A 217 -1.31 2.38 -7.94
N CYS A 218 -1.56 1.19 -7.39
CA CYS A 218 -2.26 0.12 -8.09
C CYS A 218 -3.73 0.47 -8.34
N LEU A 219 -4.40 1.11 -7.37
CA LEU A 219 -5.79 1.55 -7.52
C LEU A 219 -5.92 2.68 -8.54
N MET A 220 -5.04 3.68 -8.50
CA MET A 220 -4.99 4.79 -9.46
C MET A 220 -4.89 4.29 -10.90
N HIS A 221 -4.00 3.34 -11.17
CA HIS A 221 -3.84 2.76 -12.52
C HIS A 221 -5.10 2.02 -12.97
N GLN A 222 -5.63 1.15 -12.11
CA GLN A 222 -6.84 0.39 -12.42
C GLN A 222 -8.06 1.29 -12.62
N GLN A 223 -8.20 2.34 -11.82
CA GLN A 223 -9.24 3.34 -11.96
C GLN A 223 -9.15 4.04 -13.33
N GLY A 224 -7.95 4.49 -13.72
CA GLY A 224 -7.74 5.12 -15.03
C GLY A 224 -8.07 4.19 -16.20
N CYS A 225 -7.84 2.88 -16.06
CA CYS A 225 -8.28 1.87 -17.04
C CYS A 225 -9.81 1.70 -17.04
N ALA A 226 -10.43 1.59 -15.86
CA ALA A 226 -11.87 1.38 -15.72
C ALA A 226 -12.69 2.53 -16.32
N GLU A 227 -12.27 3.78 -16.05
CA GLU A 227 -12.89 4.98 -16.60
C GLU A 227 -12.88 5.00 -18.13
N ARG A 228 -11.73 4.66 -18.75
CA ARG A 228 -11.60 4.57 -20.22
C ARG A 228 -12.41 3.44 -20.83
N MET A 229 -12.55 2.33 -20.09
CA MET A 229 -13.43 1.23 -20.46
C MET A 229 -14.92 1.54 -20.23
N LYS A 230 -15.25 2.65 -19.55
CA LYS A 230 -16.60 2.96 -19.05
C LYS A 230 -17.18 1.84 -18.18
N ALA A 231 -16.30 1.22 -17.38
CA ALA A 231 -16.69 0.17 -16.46
C ALA A 231 -17.17 0.77 -15.13
N ASP A 232 -18.26 0.25 -14.57
CA ASP A 232 -18.76 0.64 -13.25
C ASP A 232 -17.96 -0.11 -12.16
N ALA A 233 -16.76 0.40 -11.88
CA ALA A 233 -15.86 -0.12 -10.84
C ALA A 233 -15.53 0.99 -9.86
N ARG A 234 -15.59 0.69 -8.56
CA ARG A 234 -15.24 1.64 -7.50
C ARG A 234 -13.95 1.17 -6.83
N PHE A 235 -13.14 2.12 -6.40
CA PHE A 235 -11.82 1.87 -5.83
C PHE A 235 -11.72 2.56 -4.49
N ILE A 236 -11.19 1.87 -3.48
CA ILE A 236 -11.04 2.43 -2.14
C ILE A 236 -9.81 1.83 -1.45
N HIS A 237 -9.06 2.66 -0.72
CA HIS A 237 -7.90 2.19 0.02
C HIS A 237 -8.33 1.41 1.27
N ILE A 238 -7.55 0.39 1.63
CA ILE A 238 -7.82 -0.41 2.83
C ILE A 238 -7.89 0.44 4.11
N ALA A 239 -7.05 1.48 4.23
CA ALA A 239 -7.07 2.41 5.36
C ALA A 239 -8.45 3.09 5.53
N GLN A 240 -9.10 3.47 4.43
CA GLN A 240 -10.41 4.12 4.48
C GLN A 240 -11.48 3.15 4.95
N VAL A 241 -11.46 1.91 4.44
CA VAL A 241 -12.40 0.86 4.86
C VAL A 241 -12.25 0.56 6.35
N LEU A 242 -11.00 0.33 6.81
CA LEU A 242 -10.71 0.03 8.21
C LEU A 242 -11.00 1.22 9.16
N ASN A 243 -10.88 2.45 8.68
CA ASN A 243 -11.23 3.66 9.44
C ASN A 243 -12.76 3.90 9.51
N GLY A 244 -13.55 3.19 8.69
CA GLY A 244 -15.01 3.35 8.65
C GLY A 244 -15.48 4.49 7.75
N ALA A 245 -14.71 4.83 6.71
CA ALA A 245 -15.18 5.74 5.67
C ALA A 245 -16.45 5.16 5.03
N ARG A 246 -17.50 5.98 4.94
CA ARG A 246 -18.74 5.59 4.28
C ARG A 246 -18.53 5.66 2.77
N ALA A 247 -18.91 4.58 2.09
CA ALA A 247 -19.01 4.47 0.64
C ALA A 247 -19.96 5.51 0.03
#